data_AF-A0A441YUC9-F1
#
_entry.id   AF-A0A441YUC9-F1
#
_cell.length_a   1.000
_cell.length_b   1.000
_cell.length_c   1.000
_cell.angle_alpha   90.00
_cell.angle_beta   90.00
_cell.angle_gamma   90.00
#
_symmetry.space_group_name_H-M   'P 1'
#
loop_
_entity.id
_entity.type
_entity.pdbx_description
1 polymer ?
#
loop_
_entity_poly.entity_id
_entity_poly.type
_entity_poly.pdbx_seq_one_letter_code
_entity_poly.pdbx_strand_id
1 'polypeptide(L)' 'MVKILTLAVLLAISGCQTTKGSFCAIAKPVRLSEAQVLQLSDAEVKALLAHNQRGQRLCGWKP' A
#
# COMPACT_ATOMS: atom_id res chain seq x y z
N MET A 1 -7.41 -32.04 23.39
CA MET A 1 -6.87 -30.73 23.85
C MET A 1 -5.71 -30.26 22.98
N VAL A 2 -4.63 -31.04 22.80
CA VAL A 2 -3.47 -30.69 21.96
C VAL A 2 -3.85 -30.22 20.54
N LYS A 3 -4.74 -30.92 19.83
CA LYS A 3 -5.15 -30.59 18.46
C LYS A 3 -5.78 -29.19 18.32
N ILE A 4 -6.55 -28.75 19.32
CA ILE A 4 -7.20 -27.42 19.30
C ILE A 4 -6.16 -26.33 19.54
N LEU A 5 -5.23 -26.56 20.47
CA LEU A 5 -4.09 -25.67 20.71
C LEU A 5 -3.19 -25.53 19.48
N THR A 6 -2.89 -26.63 18.78
CA THR A 6 -2.10 -26.59 17.54
C THR A 6 -2.81 -25.80 16.44
N LEU A 7 -4.12 -25.98 16.27
CA LEU A 7 -4.89 -25.22 15.29
C LEU A 7 -4.95 -23.72 15.62
N ALA A 8 -5.14 -23.37 16.90
CA ALA A 8 -5.14 -21.99 17.36
C ALA A 8 -3.79 -21.30 17.11
N VAL A 9 -2.67 -21.99 17.35
CA VAL A 9 -1.32 -21.49 17.06
C VAL A 9 -1.11 -21.28 15.56
N LEU A 10 -1.54 -22.21 14.71
CA LEU A 10 -1.43 -22.09 13.25
C LEU A 10 -2.24 -20.91 12.69
N LEU A 11 -3.40 -20.62 13.28
CA LEU A 11 -4.23 -19.47 12.90
C LEU A 11 -3.64 -18.13 13.38
N ALA A 12 -2.97 -18.11 14.53
CA ALA A 12 -2.32 -16.91 15.04
C ALA A 12 -1.12 -16.47 14.18
N ILE A 13 -0.39 -17.42 13.57
CA ILE A 13 0.80 -17.12 12.76
C ILE A 13 0.50 -16.81 11.28
N SER A 14 -0.71 -17.07 10.78
CA SER A 14 -1.06 -16.83 9.36
C SER A 14 -1.37 -15.37 9.03
N GLY A 15 -1.51 -14.50 10.03
CA GLY A 15 -1.86 -13.09 9.86
C GLY A 15 -0.72 -12.16 9.43
N CYS A 16 0.54 -12.55 9.59
CA CYS A 16 1.68 -11.69 9.27
C CYS A 16 2.19 -11.95 7.84
N GLN A 17 1.45 -11.51 6.83
CA GLN A 17 1.95 -11.50 5.46
C GLN A 17 2.81 -10.25 5.24
N THR A 18 4.13 -10.43 5.20
CA THR A 18 5.04 -9.38 4.72
C THR A 18 4.88 -9.29 3.20
N THR A 19 4.49 -8.13 2.68
CA THR A 19 4.49 -7.88 1.24
C THR A 19 5.92 -8.05 0.72
N LYS A 20 6.13 -9.05 -0.15
CA LYS A 20 7.41 -9.27 -0.82
C LYS A 20 7.48 -8.42 -2.08
N GLY A 21 8.63 -7.80 -2.33
CA GLY A 21 8.88 -6.97 -3.53
C GLY A 21 9.27 -5.54 -3.19
N SER A 22 9.86 -4.84 -4.16
CA SER A 22 10.15 -3.41 -4.02
C SER A 22 8.86 -2.59 -4.14
N PHE A 23 8.87 -1.34 -3.67
CA PHE A 23 7.76 -0.40 -3.88
C PHE A 23 7.32 -0.37 -5.36
N CYS A 24 8.27 -0.41 -6.29
CA CYS A 24 8.01 -0.38 -7.72
C CYS A 24 7.29 -1.62 -8.27
N ALA A 25 7.40 -2.76 -7.59
CA ALA A 25 6.74 -3.99 -7.99
C ALA A 25 5.27 -4.04 -7.55
N ILE A 26 4.93 -3.37 -6.45
CA ILE A 26 3.62 -3.49 -5.80
C ILE A 26 2.75 -2.22 -5.93
N ALA A 27 3.36 -1.08 -6.21
CA ALA A 27 2.67 0.20 -6.34
C ALA A 27 2.62 0.66 -7.80
N LYS A 28 1.64 1.52 -8.11
CA LYS A 28 1.49 2.19 -9.41
C LYS A 28 1.25 3.70 -9.21
N PRO A 29 1.54 4.54 -10.22
CA PRO A 29 1.19 5.95 -10.18
C PRO A 29 -0.33 6.13 -10.01
N VAL A 30 -0.74 7.05 -9.16
CA VAL A 30 -2.14 7.44 -9.00
C VAL A 30 -2.39 8.67 -9.85
N ARG A 31 -3.25 8.54 -10.87
CA ARG A 31 -3.63 9.63 -11.79
C ARG A 31 -5.11 9.90 -11.65
N LEU A 32 -5.44 11.06 -11.09
CA LEU A 32 -6.81 11.49 -10.86
C LEU A 32 -7.24 12.47 -11.95
N SER A 33 -8.54 12.47 -12.26
CA SER A 33 -9.17 13.57 -13.00
C SER A 33 -9.29 14.81 -12.11
N GLU A 34 -9.47 15.99 -12.73
CA GLU A 34 -9.68 17.23 -11.98
C GLU A 34 -10.84 17.14 -10.99
N ALA A 35 -11.96 16.53 -11.42
CA ALA A 35 -13.13 16.32 -10.56
C ALA A 35 -12.82 15.46 -9.33
N GLN A 36 -11.93 14.47 -9.46
CA GLN A 36 -11.49 13.63 -8.34
C GLN A 36 -10.55 14.38 -7.40
N VAL A 37 -9.68 15.25 -7.93
CA VAL A 37 -8.79 16.08 -7.10
C VAL A 37 -9.61 17.02 -6.21
N LEU A 38 -10.69 17.60 -6.73
CA LEU A 38 -11.57 18.51 -5.98
C LEU A 38 -12.32 17.83 -4.82
N GLN A 39 -12.38 16.50 -4.80
CA GLN A 39 -13.04 15.73 -3.74
C GLN A 39 -12.09 15.33 -2.61
N LEU A 40 -10.78 15.57 -2.76
CA LEU A 40 -9.79 15.22 -1.75
C LEU A 40 -9.71 16.27 -0.64
N SER A 41 -9.55 15.80 0.59
CA SER A 41 -9.05 16.61 1.68
C SER A 41 -7.56 16.93 1.53
N ASP A 42 -7.08 17.97 2.20
CA ASP A 42 -5.66 18.34 2.21
C ASP A 42 -4.74 17.19 2.65
N ALA A 43 -5.20 16.36 3.61
CA ALA A 43 -4.47 15.20 4.09
C ALA A 43 -4.31 14.14 3.00
N GLU A 44 -5.36 13.87 2.23
CA GLU A 44 -5.35 12.92 1.12
C GLU A 44 -4.49 13.43 -0.03
N VAL A 45 -4.57 14.72 -0.37
CA VAL A 45 -3.69 15.36 -1.36
C VAL A 45 -2.22 15.16 -0.97
N LYS A 46 -1.87 15.46 0.28
CA LYS A 46 -0.51 15.29 0.79
C LYS A 46 -0.04 13.84 0.70
N ALA A 47 -0.89 12.88 1.06
CA ALA A 47 -0.57 11.46 1.01
C ALA A 47 -0.35 10.97 -0.43
N LEU A 48 -1.26 11.31 -1.36
CA LEU A 48 -1.14 10.94 -2.78
C LEU A 48 0.09 11.56 -3.42
N LEU A 49 0.35 12.83 -3.13
CA LEU A 49 1.52 13.51 -3.66
C LEU A 49 2.81 12.84 -3.17
N ALA A 50 2.90 12.53 -1.87
CA ALA A 50 4.05 11.82 -1.32
C ALA A 50 4.25 10.43 -1.95
N HIS A 51 3.16 9.71 -2.22
CA HIS A 51 3.17 8.42 -2.93
C HIS A 51 3.74 8.55 -4.35
N ASN A 52 3.19 9.45 -5.15
CA ASN A 52 3.62 9.65 -6.53
C ASN A 52 5.07 10.17 -6.61
N GLN A 53 5.46 11.09 -5.73
CA GLN A 53 6.85 11.57 -5.64
C GLN A 53 7.83 10.46 -5.23
N ARG A 54 7.43 9.55 -4.33
CA ARG A 54 8.24 8.37 -4.01
C ARG A 54 8.46 7.51 -5.25
N GLY A 55 7.41 7.25 -6.02
CA GLY A 55 7.53 6.46 -7.25
C GLY A 55 8.30 7.18 -8.36
N GLN A 56 8.23 8.51 -8.44
CA GLN A 56 9.11 9.29 -9.33
C GLN A 56 10.58 9.07 -8.97
N ARG A 57 10.93 9.21 -7.68
CA ARG A 57 12.31 9.05 -7.20
C ARG A 57 12.85 7.62 -7.31
N LEU A 58 12.03 6.62 -6.96
CA LEU A 58 12.49 5.23 -6.83
C LEU A 58 12.24 4.38 -8.09
N CYS A 59 11.23 4.72 -8.88
CA CYS A 59 10.72 3.88 -9.97
C CYS A 59 10.69 4.58 -11.33
N GLY A 60 11.12 5.84 -11.41
CA GLY A 60 11.11 6.62 -12.65
C GLY A 60 9.71 6.96 -13.16
N TRP A 61 8.70 6.98 -12.29
CA TRP A 61 7.36 7.40 -12.69
C TRP A 61 7.38 8.84 -13.18
N LYS A 62 6.73 9.07 -14.33
CA LYS A 62 6.56 10.43 -14.85
C LYS A 62 5.43 11.12 -14.06
N PRO A 63 5.42 12.46 -13.99
CA PRO A 63 4.26 13.22 -13.52
C PRO A 63 3.00 12.96 -14.35
#